data_AF-A0A7I8L4W4-F1
#
_entry.id   AF-A0A7I8L4W4-F1
#
_cell.length_a   1.000
_cell.length_b   1.000
_cell.length_c   1.000
_cell.angle_alpha   90.00
_cell.angle_beta   90.00
_cell.angle_gamma   90.00
#
_symmetry.space_group_name_H-M   'P 1'
#
loop_
_entity.id
_entity.type
_entity.pdbx_description
1 polymer ?
#
loop_
_entity_poly.entity_id
_entity_poly.type
_entity_poly.pdbx_seq_one_letter_code
_entity_poly.pdbx_strand_id
1 'polypeptide(L)'
;MTVFHFLNCAILTFGPHAVYYSATPLSEYDTIGTSVKAALVYLGTALVKLICLATFLKLPENDSFDPYQESLKALIGFVDVAGLYFALTQLTHRNISQNHKFQAVGLGWAFADSVLHRLAPLWVGARGLEFTWEYILQGLEANANLVLNLSLAALGSLIWLRKNKPRTLVPIIYACAGILATMPSITSYLRHGLGWLMPKVIAFELLSSLAMAFVSWQLFSACQRPSA
;
A
#
# COMPACT_ATOMS: atom_id res chain seq x y z
N MET A 1 -5.05 -9.45 30.02
CA MET A 1 -5.92 -9.35 28.82
C MET A 1 -5.35 -8.40 27.76
N THR A 2 -4.76 -7.27 28.14
CA THR A 2 -4.16 -6.27 27.21
C THR A 2 -3.10 -6.82 26.25
N VAL A 3 -2.11 -7.56 26.76
CA VAL A 3 -1.05 -8.16 25.93
C VAL A 3 -1.60 -9.17 24.93
N PHE A 4 -2.63 -9.93 25.30
CA PHE A 4 -3.26 -10.91 24.41
C PHE A 4 -3.95 -10.22 23.22
N HIS A 5 -4.74 -9.17 23.47
CA HIS A 5 -5.38 -8.41 22.40
C HIS A 5 -4.36 -7.70 21.50
N PHE A 6 -3.31 -7.13 22.10
CA PHE A 6 -2.22 -6.53 21.34
C PHE A 6 -1.55 -7.53 20.41
N LEU A 7 -1.15 -8.69 20.94
CA LEU A 7 -0.50 -9.74 20.15
C LEU A 7 -1.40 -10.24 19.03
N ASN A 8 -2.69 -10.47 19.29
CA ASN A 8 -3.64 -10.90 18.26
C ASN A 8 -3.78 -9.86 17.14
N CYS A 9 -3.92 -8.58 17.48
CA CYS A 9 -4.06 -7.54 16.46
C CYS A 9 -2.73 -7.28 15.71
N ALA A 10 -1.59 -7.39 16.40
CA ALA A 10 -0.27 -7.33 15.78
C ALA A 10 -0.05 -8.51 14.82
N ILE A 11 -0.42 -9.74 15.21
CA ILE A 11 -0.35 -10.92 14.35
C ILE A 11 -1.31 -10.77 13.16
N LEU A 12 -2.52 -10.25 13.36
CA LEU A 12 -3.48 -10.02 12.28
C LEU A 12 -2.96 -8.99 11.25
N THR A 13 -2.23 -7.96 11.71
CA THR A 13 -1.70 -6.86 10.89
C THR A 13 -0.39 -7.23 10.19
N PHE A 14 0.56 -7.78 10.94
CA PHE A 14 1.94 -8.02 10.46
C PHE A 14 2.19 -9.48 10.06
N GLY A 15 1.39 -10.42 10.55
CA GLY A 15 1.52 -11.84 10.23
C GLY A 15 1.46 -12.11 8.72
N PRO A 16 0.52 -11.54 7.96
CA PRO A 16 0.46 -11.73 6.51
C PRO A 16 1.72 -11.25 5.76
N HIS A 17 2.42 -10.23 6.27
CA HIS A 17 3.69 -9.80 5.69
C HIS A 17 4.78 -10.88 5.86
N ALA A 18 4.86 -11.49 7.05
CA ALA A 18 5.81 -12.58 7.34
C ALA A 18 5.47 -13.86 6.57
N VAL A 19 4.19 -14.19 6.46
CA VAL A 19 3.71 -15.33 5.65
C VAL A 19 4.04 -15.11 4.18
N TYR A 20 3.77 -13.92 3.63
CA TYR A 20 4.08 -13.60 2.24
C TYR A 20 5.58 -13.71 1.94
N TYR A 21 6.44 -13.19 2.83
CA TYR A 21 7.89 -13.33 2.69
C TYR A 21 8.33 -14.79 2.64
N SER A 22 7.81 -15.61 3.56
CA SER A 22 8.19 -17.02 3.69
C SER A 22 7.65 -17.87 2.54
N ALA A 23 6.44 -17.58 2.06
CA ALA A 23 5.73 -18.36 1.04
C ALA A 23 6.07 -17.97 -0.41
N THR A 24 6.91 -16.97 -0.62
CA THR A 24 7.35 -16.53 -1.96
C THR A 24 8.86 -16.77 -2.14
N PRO A 25 9.39 -16.74 -3.38
CA PRO A 25 10.83 -16.89 -3.63
C PRO A 25 11.71 -15.84 -2.93
N LEU A 26 11.11 -14.82 -2.30
CA LEU A 26 11.80 -13.80 -1.51
C LEU A 26 12.65 -14.39 -0.38
N SER A 27 12.18 -15.48 0.24
CA SER A 27 12.89 -16.19 1.31
C SER A 27 14.14 -16.92 0.81
N GLU A 28 14.07 -17.52 -0.39
CA GLU A 28 15.18 -18.24 -1.02
C GLU A 28 16.31 -17.30 -1.46
N TYR A 29 15.94 -16.13 -1.98
CA TYR A 29 16.91 -15.13 -2.47
C TYR A 29 17.46 -14.20 -1.37
N ASP A 30 17.10 -14.44 -0.10
CA ASP A 30 17.44 -13.61 1.08
C ASP A 30 17.28 -12.11 0.83
N THR A 31 16.07 -11.74 0.41
CA THR A 31 15.78 -10.39 -0.11
C THR A 31 15.46 -9.36 0.98
N ILE A 32 15.65 -9.72 2.25
CA ILE A 32 15.37 -8.85 3.42
C ILE A 32 16.02 -7.48 3.25
N GLY A 33 17.31 -7.44 2.87
CA GLY A 33 18.03 -6.18 2.70
C GLY A 33 17.41 -5.26 1.63
N THR A 34 16.78 -5.82 0.61
CA THR A 34 16.08 -5.03 -0.43
C THR A 34 14.73 -4.52 0.05
N SER A 35 13.98 -5.34 0.78
CA SER A 35 12.73 -4.96 1.43
C SER A 35 12.95 -3.84 2.46
N VAL A 36 14.00 -3.95 3.29
CA VAL A 36 14.40 -2.91 4.25
C VAL A 36 14.75 -1.60 3.55
N LYS A 37 15.50 -1.63 2.44
CA LYS A 37 15.79 -0.40 1.67
C LYS A 37 14.51 0.24 1.12
N ALA A 38 13.57 -0.55 0.61
CA ALA A 38 12.28 -0.05 0.13
C ALA A 38 11.45 0.57 1.27
N ALA A 39 11.44 -0.07 2.45
CA ALA A 39 10.81 0.47 3.65
C ALA A 39 11.42 1.84 4.04
N LEU A 40 12.75 1.99 3.99
CA LEU A 40 13.41 3.27 4.26
C LEU A 40 13.05 4.35 3.24
N VAL A 41 12.91 4.00 1.96
CA VAL A 41 12.43 4.95 0.93
C VAL A 41 11.00 5.40 1.26
N TYR A 42 10.12 4.48 1.65
CA TYR A 42 8.76 4.83 2.07
C TYR A 42 8.75 5.76 3.28
N LEU A 43 9.61 5.52 4.29
CA LEU A 43 9.73 6.43 5.43
C LEU A 43 10.13 7.84 4.97
N GLY A 44 11.07 7.94 4.04
CA GLY A 44 11.46 9.22 3.43
C GLY A 44 10.29 9.90 2.70
N THR A 45 9.54 9.16 1.89
CA THR A 45 8.39 9.71 1.15
C THR A 45 7.25 10.11 2.08
N ALA A 46 7.01 9.35 3.15
CA ALA A 46 6.05 9.68 4.19
C ALA A 46 6.42 10.97 4.92
N LEU A 47 7.71 11.19 5.24
CA LEU A 47 8.16 12.46 5.82
C LEU A 47 7.93 13.64 4.87
N VAL A 48 8.27 13.49 3.59
CA VAL A 48 7.99 14.52 2.58
C VAL A 48 6.49 14.79 2.50
N LYS A 49 5.66 13.74 2.50
CA LYS A 49 4.20 13.86 2.49
C LYS A 49 3.70 14.63 3.70
N LEU A 50 4.18 14.32 4.90
CA LEU A 50 3.79 15.03 6.13
C LEU A 50 4.18 16.50 6.09
N ILE A 51 5.38 16.83 5.58
CA ILE A 51 5.81 18.22 5.40
C ILE A 51 4.90 18.95 4.40
N CYS A 52 4.60 18.33 3.26
CA CYS A 52 3.65 18.88 2.28
C CYS A 52 2.26 19.07 2.87
N LEU A 53 1.76 18.09 3.63
CA LEU A 53 0.46 18.18 4.27
C LEU A 53 0.44 19.34 5.27
N ALA A 54 1.47 19.46 6.12
CA ALA A 54 1.55 20.52 7.12
C ALA A 54 1.73 21.93 6.53
N THR A 55 2.31 22.06 5.34
CA THR A 55 2.56 23.35 4.69
C THR A 55 1.42 23.84 3.81
N PHE A 56 0.78 22.92 3.08
CA PHE A 56 -0.23 23.28 2.08
C PHE A 56 -1.68 23.15 2.58
N LEU A 57 -1.96 22.28 3.56
CA LEU A 57 -3.31 22.16 4.12
C LEU A 57 -3.49 23.16 5.25
N LYS A 58 -4.66 23.79 5.28
CA LYS A 58 -5.11 24.61 6.40
C LYS A 58 -5.77 23.70 7.45
N LEU A 59 -5.64 24.04 8.73
CA LEU A 59 -6.44 23.39 9.77
C LEU A 59 -7.93 23.70 9.48
N PRO A 60 -8.80 22.67 9.33
CA PRO A 60 -10.22 22.91 9.15
C PRO A 60 -10.80 23.47 10.45
N GLU A 61 -11.43 24.65 10.37
CA GLU A 61 -12.18 25.24 11.50
C GLU A 61 -13.56 24.59 11.67
N ASN A 62 -14.07 23.91 10.63
CA ASN A 62 -15.35 23.18 10.62
C ASN A 62 -15.20 21.84 9.88
N ASP A 63 -15.94 20.81 10.31
CA ASP A 63 -15.99 19.45 9.70
C ASP A 63 -16.65 19.41 8.29
N SER A 64 -16.70 20.53 7.57
CA SER A 64 -17.25 20.59 6.22
C SER A 64 -16.26 20.04 5.20
N PHE A 65 -16.74 19.18 4.29
CA PHE A 65 -15.95 18.66 3.17
C PHE A 65 -15.49 19.79 2.23
N ASP A 66 -14.20 20.10 2.22
CA ASP A 66 -13.60 21.08 1.32
C ASP A 66 -12.96 20.37 0.10
N PRO A 67 -13.56 20.48 -1.11
CA PRO A 67 -13.05 19.79 -2.30
C PRO A 67 -11.65 20.25 -2.69
N TYR A 68 -11.27 21.51 -2.39
CA TYR A 68 -9.94 22.00 -2.71
C TYR A 68 -8.89 21.30 -1.86
N GLN A 69 -9.13 21.16 -0.56
CA GLN A 69 -8.20 20.47 0.34
C GLN A 69 -8.07 18.98 0.01
N GLU A 70 -9.17 18.30 -0.30
CA GLU A 70 -9.13 16.89 -0.71
C GLU A 70 -8.37 16.70 -2.03
N SER A 71 -8.50 17.64 -2.97
CA SER A 71 -7.72 17.61 -4.23
C SER A 71 -6.22 17.80 -3.98
N LEU A 72 -5.84 18.67 -3.04
CA LEU A 72 -4.44 18.85 -2.64
C LEU A 72 -3.90 17.59 -1.94
N LYS A 73 -4.68 16.97 -1.06
CA LYS A 73 -4.33 15.67 -0.44
C LYS A 73 -4.08 14.60 -1.51
N ALA A 74 -4.94 14.54 -2.53
CA ALA A 74 -4.79 13.62 -3.65
C ALA A 74 -3.50 13.88 -4.43
N LEU A 75 -3.18 15.15 -4.73
CA LEU A 75 -1.94 15.52 -5.41
C LEU A 75 -0.70 15.14 -4.59
N ILE A 76 -0.72 15.41 -3.29
CA ILE A 76 0.35 15.03 -2.36
C ILE A 76 0.48 13.50 -2.27
N GLY A 77 -0.62 12.75 -2.41
CA GLY A 77 -0.61 11.29 -2.49
C GLY A 77 0.25 10.73 -3.62
N PHE A 78 0.40 11.45 -4.75
CA PHE A 78 1.27 11.02 -5.85
C PHE A 78 2.77 11.01 -5.51
N VAL A 79 3.18 11.63 -4.39
CA VAL A 79 4.56 11.50 -3.86
C VAL A 79 4.91 10.03 -3.59
N ASP A 80 3.94 9.22 -3.16
CA ASP A 80 4.16 7.79 -2.96
C ASP A 80 4.47 7.06 -4.27
N VAL A 81 3.80 7.43 -5.36
CA VAL A 81 4.05 6.84 -6.69
C VAL A 81 5.46 7.19 -7.16
N ALA A 82 5.90 8.44 -6.94
CA ALA A 82 7.27 8.87 -7.24
C ALA A 82 8.31 8.13 -6.38
N GLY A 83 8.02 7.93 -5.10
CA GLY A 83 8.86 7.15 -4.20
C GLY A 83 8.95 5.68 -4.61
N LEU A 84 7.83 5.07 -5.01
CA LEU A 84 7.79 3.71 -5.49
C LEU A 84 8.53 3.55 -6.82
N TYR A 85 8.44 4.53 -7.72
CA TYR A 85 9.25 4.62 -8.93
C TYR A 85 10.75 4.61 -8.59
N PHE A 86 11.16 5.45 -7.64
CA PHE A 86 12.55 5.49 -7.17
C PHE A 86 12.98 4.14 -6.58
N ALA A 87 12.16 3.55 -5.70
CA ALA A 87 12.44 2.25 -5.09
C ALA A 87 12.57 1.13 -6.13
N LEU A 88 11.72 1.13 -7.17
CA LEU A 88 11.77 0.14 -8.23
C LEU A 88 12.87 0.39 -9.25
N THR A 89 13.30 1.62 -9.52
CA THR A 89 14.29 1.87 -10.58
C THR A 89 15.71 2.05 -10.06
N GLN A 90 15.88 2.77 -8.95
CA GLN A 90 17.19 3.23 -8.46
C GLN A 90 17.80 2.34 -7.39
N LEU A 91 17.00 1.56 -6.66
CA LEU A 91 17.58 0.62 -5.70
C LEU A 91 18.32 -0.49 -6.44
N THR A 92 19.61 -0.63 -6.12
CA THR A 92 20.45 -1.74 -6.56
C THR A 92 20.08 -3.00 -5.79
N HIS A 93 19.65 -4.04 -6.52
CA HIS A 93 19.33 -5.34 -5.95
C HIS A 93 20.42 -6.32 -6.32
N ARG A 94 21.18 -6.76 -5.32
CA ARG A 94 22.02 -7.94 -5.43
C ARG A 94 21.07 -9.15 -5.30
N ASN A 95 21.14 -10.10 -6.22
CA ASN A 95 20.54 -11.45 -6.11
C ASN A 95 19.05 -11.66 -6.53
N ILE A 96 18.31 -10.68 -7.07
CA ILE A 96 16.91 -10.92 -7.48
C ILE A 96 16.67 -10.72 -8.99
N SER A 97 15.90 -11.62 -9.59
CA SER A 97 15.44 -11.44 -10.97
C SER A 97 14.47 -10.25 -11.05
N GLN A 98 14.46 -9.54 -12.18
CA GLN A 98 13.58 -8.38 -12.38
C GLN A 98 12.09 -8.72 -12.17
N ASN A 99 11.70 -9.98 -12.38
CA ASN A 99 10.33 -10.45 -12.24
C ASN A 99 9.87 -10.58 -10.79
N HIS A 100 10.78 -10.77 -9.83
CA HIS A 100 10.44 -10.87 -8.40
C HIS A 100 10.79 -9.60 -7.62
N LYS A 101 11.53 -8.66 -8.24
CA LYS A 101 11.92 -7.38 -7.65
C LYS A 101 10.76 -6.59 -7.06
N PHE A 102 9.62 -6.58 -7.75
CA PHE A 102 8.44 -5.84 -7.29
C PHE A 102 7.86 -6.40 -5.98
N GLN A 103 8.02 -7.70 -5.73
CA GLN A 103 7.50 -8.35 -4.52
C GLN A 103 8.28 -7.90 -3.29
N ALA A 104 9.61 -7.85 -3.39
CA ALA A 104 10.47 -7.37 -2.30
C ALA A 104 10.21 -5.89 -1.99
N VAL A 105 10.14 -5.05 -3.04
CA VAL A 105 9.89 -3.62 -2.90
C VAL A 105 8.49 -3.34 -2.36
N GLY A 106 7.47 -3.97 -2.94
CA GLY A 106 6.07 -3.81 -2.53
C GLY A 106 5.82 -4.29 -1.10
N LEU A 107 6.43 -5.42 -0.69
CA LEU A 107 6.33 -5.93 0.67
C LEU A 107 6.96 -4.96 1.69
N GLY A 108 8.18 -4.49 1.43
CA GLY A 108 8.86 -3.54 2.32
C GLY A 108 8.13 -2.21 2.43
N TRP A 109 7.60 -1.73 1.30
CA TRP A 109 6.76 -0.54 1.23
C TRP A 109 5.49 -0.69 2.07
N ALA A 110 4.72 -1.76 1.85
CA ALA A 110 3.48 -2.03 2.58
C ALA A 110 3.70 -2.27 4.08
N PHE A 111 4.83 -2.91 4.43
CA PHE A 111 5.20 -3.11 5.82
C PHE A 111 5.46 -1.79 6.53
N ALA A 112 6.25 -0.90 5.92
CA ALA A 112 6.52 0.41 6.48
C ALA A 112 5.25 1.28 6.59
N ASP A 113 4.37 1.22 5.58
CA ASP A 113 3.05 1.86 5.60
C ASP A 113 2.19 1.38 6.77
N SER A 114 2.12 0.06 6.97
CA SER A 114 1.37 -0.55 8.06
C SER A 114 1.94 -0.18 9.44
N VAL A 115 3.28 -0.15 9.57
CA VAL A 115 3.93 0.26 10.82
C VAL A 115 3.61 1.71 11.14
N LEU A 116 3.75 2.64 10.18
CA LEU A 116 3.48 4.06 10.43
C LEU A 116 2.03 4.33 10.81
N HIS A 117 1.07 3.71 10.13
CA HIS A 117 -0.35 4.02 10.34
C HIS A 117 -0.99 3.26 11.49
N ARG A 118 -0.46 2.08 11.86
CA ARG A 118 -1.19 1.15 12.75
C ARG A 118 -0.45 0.83 14.04
N LEU A 119 0.87 1.01 14.10
CA LEU A 119 1.64 0.69 15.31
C LEU A 119 1.23 1.57 16.50
N ALA A 120 1.03 2.87 16.27
CA ALA A 120 0.62 3.80 17.34
C ALA A 120 -0.80 3.49 17.87
N PRO A 121 -1.84 3.33 17.03
CA PRO A 121 -3.15 2.87 17.48
C PRO A 121 -3.09 1.53 18.22
N LEU A 122 -2.37 0.53 17.71
CA LEU A 122 -2.19 -0.77 18.36
C LEU A 122 -1.55 -0.65 19.74
N TRP A 123 -0.50 0.18 19.86
CA TRP A 123 0.20 0.42 21.12
C TRP A 123 -0.68 1.10 22.16
N VAL A 124 -1.42 2.15 21.75
CA VAL A 124 -2.35 2.85 22.64
C VAL A 124 -3.51 1.94 23.06
N GLY A 125 -4.06 1.16 22.12
CA GLY A 125 -5.10 0.16 22.39
C GLY A 125 -4.66 -0.92 23.38
N ALA A 126 -3.38 -1.31 23.35
CA ALA A 126 -2.81 -2.24 24.33
C ALA A 126 -2.77 -1.67 25.76
N ARG A 127 -2.87 -0.35 25.94
CA ARG A 127 -2.93 0.29 27.26
C ARG A 127 -4.36 0.49 27.76
N GLY A 128 -5.37 0.30 26.90
CA GLY A 128 -6.78 0.42 27.25
C GLY A 128 -7.27 -0.73 28.14
N LEU A 129 -8.25 -0.43 29.00
CA LEU A 129 -8.92 -1.44 29.83
C LEU A 129 -10.02 -2.21 29.06
N GLU A 130 -10.56 -1.61 27.99
CA GLU A 130 -11.65 -2.15 27.19
C GLU A 130 -11.21 -2.41 25.76
N PHE A 131 -11.65 -3.54 25.21
CA PHE A 131 -11.34 -3.97 23.85
C PHE A 131 -12.40 -3.45 22.87
N THR A 132 -11.97 -2.78 21.80
CA THR A 132 -12.86 -2.32 20.72
C THR A 132 -12.62 -3.08 19.43
N TRP A 133 -13.67 -3.26 18.62
CA TRP A 133 -13.61 -3.91 17.31
C TRP A 133 -12.79 -3.12 16.28
N GLU A 134 -12.51 -1.85 16.56
CA GLU A 134 -11.76 -0.96 15.68
C GLU A 134 -10.35 -1.47 15.40
N TYR A 135 -9.68 -2.07 16.39
CA TYR A 135 -8.32 -2.61 16.19
C TYR A 135 -8.29 -3.85 15.30
N ILE A 136 -9.33 -4.70 15.36
CA ILE A 136 -9.47 -5.84 14.45
C ILE A 136 -9.72 -5.34 13.03
N LEU A 137 -10.64 -4.38 12.89
CA LEU A 137 -10.98 -3.77 11.62
C LEU A 137 -9.76 -3.08 10.98
N GLN A 138 -8.96 -2.36 11.76
CA GLN A 138 -7.68 -1.80 11.32
C GLN A 138 -6.67 -2.90 10.92
N GLY A 139 -6.68 -4.06 11.57
CA GLY A 139 -5.86 -5.19 11.13
C GLY A 139 -6.29 -5.74 9.76
N LEU A 140 -7.59 -5.83 9.51
CA LEU A 140 -8.12 -6.25 8.20
C LEU A 140 -7.84 -5.24 7.08
N GLU A 141 -7.99 -3.94 7.39
CA GLU A 141 -7.60 -2.84 6.51
C GLU A 141 -6.10 -2.92 6.14
N ALA A 142 -5.25 -3.47 7.01
CA ALA A 142 -3.81 -3.63 6.75
C ALA A 142 -3.54 -4.64 5.67
N ASN A 143 -4.32 -5.71 5.70
CA ASN A 143 -4.20 -6.80 4.75
C ASN A 143 -4.71 -6.36 3.37
N ALA A 144 -5.78 -5.56 3.32
CA ALA A 144 -6.24 -4.92 2.09
C ALA A 144 -5.14 -4.00 1.51
N ASN A 145 -4.58 -3.12 2.33
CA ASN A 145 -3.54 -2.18 1.89
C ASN A 145 -2.23 -2.88 1.49
N LEU A 146 -1.85 -3.98 2.15
CA LEU A 146 -0.74 -4.83 1.71
C LEU A 146 -0.95 -5.33 0.27
N VAL A 147 -2.13 -5.88 -0.01
CA VAL A 147 -2.46 -6.41 -1.34
C VAL A 147 -2.51 -5.28 -2.38
N LEU A 148 -3.09 -4.12 -2.06
CA LEU A 148 -3.15 -2.96 -2.95
C LEU A 148 -1.75 -2.42 -3.26
N ASN A 149 -0.90 -2.22 -2.25
CA ASN A 149 0.47 -1.76 -2.43
C ASN A 149 1.30 -2.74 -3.26
N LEU A 150 1.13 -4.05 -3.03
CA LEU A 150 1.80 -5.08 -3.82
C LEU A 150 1.32 -5.07 -5.28
N SER A 151 0.02 -4.88 -5.52
CA SER A 151 -0.54 -4.75 -6.87
C SER A 151 -0.04 -3.48 -7.58
N LEU A 152 0.11 -2.36 -6.87
CA LEU A 152 0.67 -1.12 -7.40
C LEU A 152 2.15 -1.31 -7.75
N ALA A 153 2.93 -1.97 -6.90
CA ALA A 153 4.32 -2.32 -7.18
C ALA A 153 4.44 -3.25 -8.41
N ALA A 154 3.52 -4.22 -8.54
CA ALA A 154 3.47 -5.11 -9.70
C ALA A 154 3.21 -4.33 -11.00
N LEU A 155 2.20 -3.45 -11.02
CA LEU A 155 1.92 -2.60 -12.18
C LEU A 155 3.07 -1.62 -12.46
N GLY A 156 3.64 -0.99 -11.43
CA GLY A 156 4.81 -0.13 -11.56
C GLY A 156 6.00 -0.85 -12.20
N SER A 157 6.23 -2.13 -11.85
CA SER A 157 7.27 -2.93 -12.48
C SER A 157 7.02 -3.19 -13.97
N LEU A 158 5.76 -3.40 -14.38
CA LEU A 158 5.40 -3.54 -15.79
C LEU A 158 5.55 -2.22 -16.57
N ILE A 159 5.30 -1.09 -15.90
CA ILE A 159 5.44 0.24 -16.51
C ILE A 159 6.92 0.57 -16.70
N TRP A 160 7.71 0.50 -15.62
CA TRP A 160 9.04 1.10 -15.54
C TRP A 160 10.20 0.14 -15.83
N LEU A 161 10.07 -1.14 -15.46
CA LEU A 161 11.16 -2.12 -15.62
C LEU A 161 11.02 -2.93 -16.90
N ARG A 162 9.79 -3.18 -17.33
CA ARG A 162 9.52 -4.03 -18.49
C ARG A 162 9.53 -3.25 -19.80
N LYS A 163 10.46 -3.61 -20.69
CA LYS A 163 10.60 -3.02 -22.03
C LYS A 163 9.58 -3.58 -23.02
N ASN A 164 9.40 -4.90 -23.06
CA ASN A 164 8.51 -5.57 -24.02
C ASN A 164 7.12 -5.80 -23.40
N LYS A 165 6.13 -5.04 -23.89
CA LYS A 165 4.72 -5.17 -23.51
C LYS A 165 3.83 -4.99 -24.73
N PRO A 166 2.73 -5.76 -24.85
CA PRO A 166 1.81 -5.61 -25.98
C PRO A 166 1.16 -4.23 -25.94
N ARG A 167 1.11 -3.55 -27.09
CA ARG A 167 0.65 -2.15 -27.20
C ARG A 167 -0.77 -1.94 -26.68
N THR A 168 -1.62 -2.96 -26.78
CA THR A 168 -3.01 -2.95 -26.30
C THR A 168 -3.16 -2.94 -24.79
N LEU A 169 -2.22 -3.54 -24.03
CA LEU A 169 -2.29 -3.61 -22.57
C LEU A 169 -1.69 -2.38 -21.88
N VAL A 170 -0.84 -1.60 -22.58
CA VAL A 170 -0.21 -0.40 -22.04
C VAL A 170 -1.23 0.57 -21.42
N PRO A 171 -2.28 1.03 -22.12
CA PRO A 171 -3.25 1.96 -21.53
C PRO A 171 -4.00 1.35 -20.34
N ILE A 172 -4.28 0.04 -20.37
CA ILE A 172 -4.96 -0.66 -19.27
C ILE A 172 -4.08 -0.68 -18.02
N ILE A 173 -2.78 -0.95 -18.16
CA ILE A 173 -1.82 -0.95 -17.05
C ILE A 173 -1.75 0.44 -16.40
N TYR A 174 -1.66 1.50 -17.21
CA TYR A 174 -1.63 2.88 -16.68
C TYR A 174 -2.95 3.27 -16.01
N ALA A 175 -4.11 2.89 -16.58
CA ALA A 175 -5.41 3.16 -15.99
C ALA A 175 -5.54 2.45 -14.63
N CYS A 176 -5.19 1.16 -14.54
CA CYS A 176 -5.20 0.42 -13.28
C CYS A 176 -4.24 1.00 -12.24
N ALA A 177 -3.03 1.41 -12.65
CA ALA A 177 -2.07 2.06 -11.75
C ALA A 177 -2.58 3.42 -11.25
N GLY A 178 -3.21 4.20 -12.11
CA GLY A 178 -3.86 5.47 -11.75
C GLY A 178 -4.96 5.28 -10.72
N ILE A 179 -5.87 4.32 -10.95
CA ILE A 179 -6.94 3.98 -10.01
C ILE A 179 -6.37 3.60 -8.63
N LEU A 180 -5.35 2.74 -8.60
CA LEU A 180 -4.68 2.34 -7.35
C LEU A 180 -3.99 3.51 -6.65
N ALA A 181 -3.30 4.37 -7.38
CA ALA A 181 -2.65 5.56 -6.82
C ALA A 181 -3.66 6.52 -6.17
N THR A 182 -4.89 6.59 -6.72
CA THR A 182 -5.98 7.42 -6.18
C THR A 182 -6.80 6.74 -5.08
N MET A 183 -6.54 5.46 -4.74
CA MET A 183 -7.32 4.75 -3.71
C MET A 183 -7.39 5.46 -2.36
N PRO A 184 -6.30 6.01 -1.80
CA PRO A 184 -6.37 6.76 -0.53
C PRO A 184 -7.30 7.98 -0.59
N SER A 185 -7.41 8.63 -1.75
CA SER A 185 -8.33 9.74 -1.97
C SER A 185 -9.77 9.26 -2.10
N ILE A 186 -9.99 8.13 -2.76
CA ILE A 186 -11.31 7.50 -2.85
C ILE A 186 -11.79 7.11 -1.45
N THR A 187 -10.94 6.49 -0.62
CA THR A 187 -11.31 6.08 0.74
C THR A 187 -11.55 7.27 1.65
N SER A 188 -10.76 8.35 1.52
CA SER A 188 -11.02 9.64 2.18
C SER A 188 -12.41 10.18 1.82
N TYR A 189 -12.74 10.19 0.53
CA TYR A 189 -14.04 10.65 0.04
C TYR A 189 -15.21 9.77 0.54
N LEU A 190 -15.06 8.45 0.56
CA LEU A 190 -16.07 7.54 1.11
C LEU A 190 -16.32 7.83 2.60
N ARG A 191 -15.25 8.05 3.38
CA ARG A 191 -15.33 8.29 4.82
C ARG A 191 -15.92 9.66 5.15
N HIS A 192 -15.40 10.73 4.53
CA HIS A 192 -15.78 12.11 4.87
C HIS A 192 -16.90 12.68 3.99
N GLY A 193 -16.90 12.38 2.69
CA GLY A 193 -17.90 12.89 1.75
C GLY A 193 -19.24 12.16 1.84
N LEU A 194 -19.21 10.83 1.88
CA LEU A 194 -20.42 10.00 1.98
C LEU A 194 -20.78 9.58 3.41
N GLY A 195 -19.94 9.90 4.40
CA GLY A 195 -20.17 9.55 5.80
C GLY A 195 -20.21 8.04 6.06
N TRP A 196 -19.47 7.23 5.27
CA TRP A 196 -19.48 5.78 5.47
C TRP A 196 -18.80 5.41 6.79
N LEU A 197 -19.48 4.56 7.56
CA LEU A 197 -18.93 3.95 8.77
C LEU A 197 -17.70 3.07 8.43
N MET A 198 -16.76 2.98 9.38
CA MET A 198 -15.52 2.20 9.24
C MET A 198 -15.69 0.80 8.62
N PRO A 199 -16.66 -0.04 9.04
CA PRO A 199 -16.81 -1.38 8.48
C PRO A 199 -17.14 -1.38 6.98
N LYS A 200 -17.93 -0.40 6.50
CA LYS A 200 -18.29 -0.29 5.08
C LYS A 200 -17.09 0.11 4.22
N VAL A 201 -16.27 1.04 4.72
CA VAL A 201 -15.04 1.46 4.06
C VAL A 201 -14.07 0.28 3.93
N ILE A 202 -13.88 -0.48 5.00
CA ILE A 202 -12.98 -1.63 5.02
C ILE A 202 -13.49 -2.75 4.11
N ALA A 203 -14.80 -3.00 4.08
CA ALA A 203 -15.39 -3.96 3.14
C ALA A 203 -15.14 -3.55 1.68
N PHE A 204 -15.26 -2.27 1.36
CA PHE A 204 -14.92 -1.74 0.03
C PHE A 204 -13.43 -1.92 -0.29
N GLU A 205 -12.54 -1.60 0.65
CA GLU A 205 -11.10 -1.79 0.47
C GLU A 205 -10.74 -3.26 0.25
N LEU A 206 -11.30 -4.18 1.03
CA LEU A 206 -11.10 -5.62 0.86
C LEU A 206 -11.55 -6.09 -0.53
N LEU A 207 -12.76 -5.71 -0.97
CA LEU A 207 -13.26 -6.06 -2.29
C LEU A 207 -12.38 -5.47 -3.41
N SER A 208 -11.98 -4.20 -3.28
CA SER A 208 -11.12 -3.53 -4.24
C SER A 208 -9.73 -4.19 -4.32
N SER A 209 -9.17 -4.61 -3.18
CA SER A 209 -7.88 -5.29 -3.10
C SER A 209 -7.89 -6.64 -3.81
N LEU A 210 -8.95 -7.43 -3.62
CA LEU A 210 -9.12 -8.72 -4.32
C LEU A 210 -9.29 -8.52 -5.83
N ALA A 211 -10.09 -7.53 -6.24
CA ALA A 211 -10.28 -7.21 -7.64
C ALA A 211 -8.96 -6.76 -8.29
N MET A 212 -8.21 -5.87 -7.64
CA MET A 212 -6.93 -5.38 -8.15
C MET A 212 -5.82 -6.42 -8.12
N ALA A 213 -5.83 -7.34 -7.15
CA ALA A 213 -4.95 -8.50 -7.15
C ALA A 213 -5.21 -9.40 -8.36
N PHE A 214 -6.49 -9.69 -8.66
CA PHE A 214 -6.86 -10.48 -9.83
C PHE A 214 -6.46 -9.78 -11.13
N VAL A 215 -6.78 -8.50 -11.29
CA VAL A 215 -6.44 -7.72 -12.49
C VAL A 215 -4.93 -7.61 -12.68
N SER A 216 -4.17 -7.30 -11.63
CA SER A 216 -2.71 -7.21 -11.70
C SER A 216 -2.07 -8.56 -12.05
N TRP A 217 -2.59 -9.67 -11.52
CA TRP A 217 -2.16 -11.02 -11.90
C TRP A 217 -2.43 -11.34 -13.38
N GLN A 218 -3.62 -11.02 -13.88
CA GLN A 218 -3.96 -11.22 -15.30
C GLN A 218 -3.06 -10.37 -16.21
N LEU A 219 -2.83 -9.10 -15.87
CA LEU A 219 -1.95 -8.22 -16.65
C LEU A 219 -0.49 -8.70 -16.62
N PHE A 220 0.00 -9.13 -15.46
CA PHE A 220 1.36 -9.61 -15.31
C PHE A 220 1.59 -10.91 -16.10
N SER A 221 0.65 -11.86 -16.02
CA SER A 221 0.70 -13.12 -16.77
C SER A 221 0.55 -12.91 -18.27
N ALA A 222 -0.35 -12.02 -18.72
CA ALA A 222 -0.51 -11.67 -20.12
C ALA A 222 0.77 -11.04 -20.70
N CYS A 223 1.46 -10.19 -19.92
CA CYS A 223 2.73 -9.62 -20.36
C CYS A 223 3.85 -10.68 -20.40
N GLN A 224 3.81 -11.73 -19.57
CA GLN A 224 4.82 -12.80 -19.54
C GLN A 224 4.78 -13.76 -20.72
N ARG A 225 3.64 -13.88 -21.42
CA ARG A 225 3.55 -14.76 -22.59
C ARG A 225 4.47 -14.25 -23.71
N PRO A 226 5.28 -15.12 -24.35
CA PRO A 226 6.04 -14.71 -25.51
C PRO A 226 5.07 -14.20 -26.59
N SER A 227 5.39 -13.05 -27.18
CA SER A 227 4.69 -12.55 -28.36
C SER A 227 4.89 -13.58 -29.46
N ALA A 228 3.81 -14.27 -29.82
CA ALA A 228 3.75 -15.20 -30.95
C ALA A 228 4.13 -14.49 -32.26
#